data_AF-A0A7S1I5I3-F1
#
_entry.id   AF-A0A7S1I5I3-F1
#
_cell.length_a   1.000
_cell.length_b   1.000
_cell.length_c   1.000
_cell.angle_alpha   90.00
_cell.angle_beta   90.00
_cell.angle_gamma   90.00
#
_symmetry.space_group_name_H-M   'P 1'
#
loop_
_entity.id
_entity.type
_entity.pdbx_description
1 polymer ?
#
loop_
_entity_poly.entity_id
_entity_poly.type
_entity_poly.pdbx_seq_one_letter_code
_entity_poly.pdbx_strand_id
1 'polypeptide(L)'
;VILHGHTLTSFIRFKDVIQCIKDHGFATSPYPIILSFENHCRPAFQQKMAYHLHTILGPQLKTRRDLEGMANATPNSLRHCGLVKGKIVEAVEDSEDAIVDADSPAEKLADTSKAVGGKHFRFWKQKNKTDP
;
A
#
# COMPACT_ATOMS: atom_id res chain seq x y z
N VAL A 1 -5.62 10.16 0.55
CA VAL A 1 -5.92 10.56 1.95
C VAL A 1 -6.53 9.38 2.69
N ILE A 2 -6.60 9.42 4.01
CA ILE A 2 -7.35 8.47 4.84
C ILE A 2 -8.44 9.27 5.55
N LEU A 3 -9.68 8.82 5.44
CA LEU A 3 -10.85 9.44 6.05
C LEU A 3 -11.91 8.37 6.29
N HIS A 4 -12.82 8.63 7.22
CA HIS A 4 -14.00 7.79 7.40
C HIS A 4 -15.10 8.28 6.45
N GLY A 5 -15.47 7.44 5.48
CA GLY A 5 -16.44 7.79 4.45
C GLY A 5 -17.80 8.14 5.04
N HIS A 6 -18.57 8.97 4.33
CA HIS A 6 -19.95 9.33 4.70
C HIS A 6 -20.10 9.98 6.09
N THR A 7 -19.05 10.60 6.62
CA THR A 7 -19.07 11.30 7.91
C THR A 7 -18.36 12.65 7.83
N LEU A 8 -18.54 13.50 8.87
CA LEU A 8 -17.94 14.84 8.96
C LEU A 8 -16.52 14.84 9.57
N THR A 9 -15.84 13.70 9.58
CA THR A 9 -14.47 13.61 10.07
C THR A 9 -13.50 14.27 9.10
N SER A 10 -12.49 14.98 9.62
CA SER A 10 -11.37 15.47 8.82
C SER A 10 -10.56 14.32 8.23
N PHE A 11 -9.76 14.64 7.20
CA PHE A 11 -8.88 13.67 6.54
C PHE A 11 -7.43 13.84 7.01
N ILE A 12 -6.66 12.76 6.90
CA ILE A 12 -5.21 12.76 7.08
C ILE A 12 -4.51 12.28 5.82
N ARG A 13 -3.27 12.72 5.60
CA ARG A 13 -2.49 12.32 4.42
C ARG A 13 -1.99 10.89 4.62
N PHE A 14 -2.13 10.06 3.58
CA PHE A 14 -1.68 8.67 3.60
C PHE A 14 -0.18 8.57 3.87
N LYS A 15 0.63 9.39 3.18
CA LYS A 15 2.08 9.48 3.35
C LYS A 15 2.48 9.68 4.82
N ASP A 16 1.84 10.64 5.49
CA ASP A 16 2.12 10.98 6.88
C ASP A 16 1.79 9.82 7.82
N VAL A 17 0.71 9.09 7.56
CA VAL A 17 0.33 7.90 8.34
C VAL A 17 1.38 6.79 8.18
N ILE A 18 1.83 6.52 6.96
CA ILE A 18 2.89 5.52 6.73
C ILE A 18 4.22 5.95 7.37
N GLN A 19 4.54 7.24 7.35
CA GLN A 19 5.72 7.79 8.02
C GLN A 19 5.63 7.60 9.55
N CYS A 20 4.49 7.94 10.15
CA CYS A 20 4.24 7.71 11.58
C CYS A 20 4.38 6.22 11.97
N ILE A 21 3.87 5.31 11.13
CA ILE A 21 4.03 3.86 11.35
C ILE A 21 5.50 3.45 11.31
N LYS A 22 6.30 4.01 10.39
CA LYS A 22 7.75 3.72 10.34
C LYS A 22 8.45 4.15 11.62
N ASP A 23 8.12 5.34 12.12
CA ASP A 23 8.83 5.96 13.23
C ASP A 23 8.42 5.37 14.59
N HIS A 24 7.17 4.91 14.71
CA HIS A 24 6.61 4.48 16.01
C HIS A 24 6.09 3.04 16.05
N GLY A 25 5.94 2.38 14.90
CA GLY A 25 5.24 1.09 14.81
C GLY A 25 5.83 -0.01 15.70
N PHE A 26 7.15 0.00 15.90
CA PHE A 26 7.85 -1.02 16.68
C PHE A 26 8.44 -0.51 17.99
N ALA A 27 8.05 0.71 18.43
CA ALA A 27 8.64 1.35 19.61
C ALA A 27 8.36 0.57 20.91
N THR A 28 7.18 -0.06 21.01
CA THR A 28 6.75 -0.81 22.20
C THR A 28 6.79 -2.32 22.02
N SER A 29 6.75 -2.80 20.78
CA SER A 29 6.74 -4.23 20.44
C SER A 29 7.55 -4.48 19.17
N PRO A 30 8.50 -5.44 19.20
CA PRO A 30 9.32 -5.77 18.04
C PRO A 30 8.60 -6.70 17.04
N TYR A 31 7.39 -7.16 17.35
CA TYR A 31 6.64 -8.12 16.55
C TYR A 31 5.98 -7.46 15.34
N PRO A 32 5.64 -8.23 14.27
CA PRO A 32 5.11 -7.68 13.03
C PRO A 32 3.80 -6.90 13.23
N ILE A 33 3.63 -5.84 12.44
CA ILE A 33 2.39 -5.07 12.35
C ILE A 33 1.64 -5.47 11.09
N ILE A 34 0.33 -5.69 11.18
CA ILE A 34 -0.52 -5.93 10.02
C ILE A 34 -1.24 -4.63 9.63
N LEU A 35 -0.95 -4.12 8.45
CA LEU A 35 -1.58 -2.95 7.85
C LEU A 35 -2.79 -3.39 7.03
N SER A 36 -3.99 -3.28 7.61
CA SER A 36 -5.25 -3.61 6.95
C SER A 36 -5.79 -2.40 6.18
N PHE A 37 -5.77 -2.45 4.85
CA PHE A 37 -6.32 -1.38 4.00
C PHE A 37 -7.73 -1.69 3.54
N GLU A 38 -8.63 -0.74 3.79
CA GLU A 38 -9.91 -0.62 3.09
C GLU A 38 -9.72 0.40 1.95
N ASN A 39 -9.63 -0.11 0.73
CA ASN A 39 -9.17 0.66 -0.41
C ASN A 39 -10.34 1.10 -1.30
N HIS A 40 -10.68 2.38 -1.24
CA HIS A 40 -11.67 3.05 -2.11
C HIS A 40 -11.01 3.93 -3.18
N CYS A 41 -9.72 3.74 -3.45
CA CYS A 41 -8.96 4.55 -4.40
C CYS A 41 -9.08 4.04 -5.83
N ARG A 42 -9.03 4.96 -6.80
CA ARG A 42 -8.83 4.64 -8.23
C ARG A 42 -7.44 4.03 -8.47
N PRO A 43 -7.24 3.23 -9.53
CA PRO A 43 -5.96 2.54 -9.81
C PRO A 43 -4.72 3.45 -9.75
N ALA A 44 -4.74 4.64 -10.35
CA ALA A 44 -3.63 5.60 -10.31
C ALA A 44 -3.22 5.98 -8.88
N PHE A 45 -4.20 6.19 -7.98
CA PHE A 45 -3.91 6.47 -6.58
C PHE A 45 -3.46 5.23 -5.81
N GLN A 46 -3.89 4.02 -6.20
CA GLN A 46 -3.37 2.78 -5.64
C GLN A 46 -1.88 2.60 -5.97
N GLN A 47 -1.45 2.96 -7.18
CA GLN A 47 -0.03 2.99 -7.54
C GLN A 47 0.75 3.98 -6.67
N LYS A 48 0.20 5.17 -6.41
CA LYS A 48 0.81 6.16 -5.49
C LYS A 48 0.86 5.65 -4.03
N MET A 49 -0.16 4.94 -3.57
CA MET A 49 -0.13 4.26 -2.26
C MET A 49 0.98 3.22 -2.19
N ALA A 50 1.11 2.35 -3.21
CA ALA A 50 2.16 1.35 -3.28
C ALA A 50 3.55 2.00 -3.29
N TYR A 51 3.73 3.06 -4.06
CA TYR A 51 4.96 3.84 -4.08
C TYR A 51 5.33 4.36 -2.68
N HIS A 52 4.39 4.96 -1.95
CA HIS A 52 4.64 5.44 -0.59
C HIS A 52 4.97 4.30 0.39
N LEU A 53 4.27 3.18 0.32
CA LEU A 53 4.57 2.01 1.15
C LEU A 53 6.00 1.51 0.93
N HIS A 54 6.41 1.33 -0.33
CA HIS A 54 7.76 0.88 -0.67
C HIS A 54 8.83 1.90 -0.30
N THR A 55 8.60 3.18 -0.58
CA THR A 55 9.60 4.23 -0.35
C THR A 55 9.82 4.47 1.15
N ILE A 56 8.76 4.43 1.95
CA ILE A 56 8.82 4.77 3.37
C ILE A 56 9.22 3.54 4.20
N LEU A 57 8.51 2.43 4.07
CA LEU A 57 8.75 1.23 4.88
C LEU A 57 9.91 0.37 4.36
N GLY A 58 10.21 0.46 3.06
CA GLY A 58 11.39 -0.16 2.46
C GLY A 58 11.51 -1.66 2.80
N PRO A 59 12.65 -2.13 3.33
CA PRO A 59 12.87 -3.53 3.67
C PRO A 59 11.94 -4.10 4.74
N GLN A 60 11.35 -3.24 5.58
CA GLN A 60 10.40 -3.63 6.63
C GLN A 60 9.05 -4.04 6.03
N LEU A 61 8.75 -3.63 4.80
CA LEU A 61 7.53 -4.03 4.12
C LEU A 61 7.66 -5.47 3.61
N LYS A 62 6.74 -6.34 4.02
CA LYS A 62 6.60 -7.69 3.47
C LYS A 62 5.22 -7.87 2.86
N THR A 63 5.21 -8.50 1.69
CA THR A 63 4.01 -8.84 0.94
C THR A 63 3.79 -10.35 0.95
N ARG A 64 2.63 -10.80 0.47
CA ARG A 64 2.32 -12.22 0.41
C ARG A 64 3.40 -13.02 -0.33
N ARG A 65 3.95 -12.49 -1.41
CA ARG A 65 5.01 -13.14 -2.19
C ARG A 65 6.29 -13.36 -1.37
N ASP A 66 6.61 -12.43 -0.48
CA ASP A 66 7.77 -12.55 0.40
C ASP A 66 7.56 -13.65 1.45
N LEU A 67 6.30 -13.96 1.78
CA LEU A 67 5.91 -14.98 2.77
C LEU A 67 5.64 -16.36 2.13
N GLU A 68 5.27 -16.44 0.85
CA GLU A 68 4.91 -17.69 0.16
C GLU A 68 6.05 -18.73 0.13
N GLY A 69 7.31 -18.31 0.23
CA GLY A 69 8.47 -19.19 0.34
C GLY A 69 8.93 -19.49 1.77
N MET A 70 8.29 -18.89 2.79
CA MET A 70 8.66 -19.10 4.18
C MET A 70 7.88 -20.28 4.75
N ALA A 71 8.54 -21.44 4.84
CA ALA A 71 7.93 -22.66 5.39
C ALA A 71 7.33 -22.46 6.80
N ASN A 72 7.86 -21.52 7.60
CA ASN A 72 7.40 -21.21 8.95
C ASN A 72 7.47 -19.70 9.23
N ALA A 73 6.58 -18.90 8.62
CA ALA A 73 6.44 -17.50 8.99
C ALA A 73 5.89 -17.37 10.43
N THR A 74 6.78 -17.18 11.40
CA THR A 74 6.46 -16.97 12.82
C THR A 74 6.51 -15.48 13.18
N PRO A 75 5.88 -15.06 14.29
CA PRO A 75 6.03 -13.69 14.79
C PRO A 75 7.49 -13.30 15.01
N ASN A 76 8.34 -14.26 15.42
CA ASN A 76 9.77 -14.04 15.61
C ASN A 76 10.52 -13.83 14.29
N SER A 77 10.22 -14.59 13.24
CA SER A 77 10.88 -14.42 11.93
C SER A 77 10.46 -13.14 11.20
N LEU A 78 9.38 -12.49 11.64
CA LEU A 78 8.82 -11.29 11.02
C LEU A 78 8.94 -10.05 11.92
N ARG A 79 9.89 -10.06 12.86
CA ARG A 79 10.14 -8.90 13.71
C ARG A 79 10.45 -7.65 12.88
N HIS A 80 9.97 -6.50 13.34
CA HIS A 80 10.13 -5.20 12.68
C HIS A 80 9.64 -5.18 11.22
N CYS A 81 8.65 -6.03 10.89
CA CYS A 81 8.06 -6.07 9.56
C CYS A 81 6.60 -5.58 9.57
N GLY A 82 6.24 -4.78 8.57
CA GLY A 82 4.88 -4.40 8.24
C GLY A 82 4.31 -5.32 7.17
N LEU A 83 3.20 -5.98 7.45
CA LEU A 83 2.50 -6.90 6.54
C LEU A 83 1.27 -6.21 5.95
N VAL A 84 1.15 -6.17 4.63
CA VAL A 84 -0.02 -5.56 3.97
C VAL A 84 -1.14 -6.58 3.83
N LYS A 85 -2.32 -6.24 4.37
CA LYS A 85 -3.57 -6.98 4.18
C LYS A 85 -4.57 -6.10 3.43
N GLY A 86 -5.09 -6.59 2.31
CA GLY A 86 -6.07 -5.86 1.51
C GLY A 86 -6.58 -6.67 0.33
N LYS A 87 -7.66 -6.17 -0.32
CA LYS A 87 -8.19 -6.75 -1.55
C LYS A 87 -7.22 -6.47 -2.70
N ILE A 88 -7.04 -7.49 -3.54
CA ILE A 88 -6.23 -7.41 -4.75
C ILE A 88 -7.13 -6.95 -5.87
N VAL A 89 -6.69 -5.91 -6.53
CA VAL A 89 -7.23 -5.54 -7.83
C VAL A 89 -6.17 -5.99 -8.85
N GLU A 90 -6.57 -6.84 -9.78
CA GLU A 90 -5.68 -7.27 -10.87
C GLU A 90 -5.27 -6.05 -11.70
N ALA A 91 -4.08 -6.11 -12.31
CA ALA A 91 -3.68 -5.05 -13.24
C ALA A 91 -4.72 -4.97 -14.36
N VAL A 92 -5.37 -3.82 -14.48
CA VAL A 92 -5.81 -3.35 -15.79
C VAL A 92 -4.63 -2.56 -16.34
N GLU A 93 -4.05 -3.06 -17.44
CA GLU A 93 -3.20 -2.23 -18.29
C GLU A 93 -4.11 -1.16 -18.87
N ASP A 94 -4.06 0.06 -18.33
CA ASP A 94 -4.67 1.20 -19.01
C ASP A 94 -3.93 2.50 -18.66
N SER A 95 -3.59 3.16 -19.77
CA SER A 95 -3.14 4.54 -20.01
C SER A 95 -2.40 5.31 -18.92
N GLU A 96 -1.22 5.81 -19.29
CA GLU A 96 -0.37 6.73 -18.55
C GLU A 96 -1.11 8.05 -18.20
N ASP A 97 -1.86 8.06 -17.10
CA ASP A 97 -2.25 9.30 -16.45
C ASP A 97 -1.04 9.84 -15.68
N ALA A 98 -0.51 10.97 -16.14
CA ALA A 98 0.64 11.66 -15.55
C ALA A 98 0.50 11.79 -14.02
N ILE A 99 1.54 11.37 -13.30
CA ILE A 99 1.60 11.47 -11.84
C ILE A 99 1.81 12.94 -11.48
N VAL A 100 0.73 13.65 -11.17
CA VAL A 100 0.81 14.98 -10.56
C VAL A 100 1.16 14.84 -9.08
N ASP A 101 2.27 15.44 -8.67
CA ASP A 101 2.54 15.69 -7.27
C ASP A 101 1.60 16.77 -6.77
N ALA A 102 0.73 16.38 -5.83
CA ALA A 102 -0.33 17.22 -5.27
C ALA A 102 0.20 18.28 -4.28
N ASP A 103 1.43 18.75 -4.47
CA ASP A 103 2.08 19.76 -3.61
C ASP A 103 2.44 21.05 -4.37
N SER A 104 1.82 21.32 -5.51
CA SER A 104 1.96 22.61 -6.21
C SER A 104 0.65 23.08 -6.88
N PRO A 105 0.23 24.34 -6.71
CA PRO A 105 -0.98 24.88 -7.31
C PRO A 105 -0.68 25.56 -8.66
N ALA A 106 -0.68 24.82 -9.77
CA ALA A 106 -0.90 25.37 -11.12
C ALA A 106 -0.89 24.27 -12.21
N GLU A 107 -1.81 24.38 -13.17
CA GLU A 107 -1.83 23.61 -14.43
C GLU A 107 -0.64 23.94 -15.35
N LYS A 108 -0.14 22.95 -16.14
CA LYS A 108 -0.29 22.85 -17.62
C LYS A 108 0.57 21.72 -18.23
N LEU A 109 0.04 21.14 -19.29
CA LEU A 109 0.54 20.12 -20.25
C LEU A 109 1.98 20.33 -20.76
N ALA A 110 2.80 19.26 -20.82
CA ALA A 110 3.64 18.87 -21.99
C ALA A 110 4.45 17.57 -21.73
N ASP A 111 4.56 16.80 -22.81
CA ASP A 111 5.16 15.46 -23.05
C ASP A 111 6.71 15.42 -22.96
N THR A 112 7.28 14.31 -22.46
CA THR A 112 8.31 13.48 -23.16
C THR A 112 8.88 12.36 -22.25
N SER A 113 9.22 11.27 -22.93
CA SER A 113 9.31 9.87 -22.49
C SER A 113 10.58 9.47 -21.71
N LYS A 114 10.47 8.47 -20.82
CA LYS A 114 11.37 7.29 -20.73
C LYS A 114 10.91 6.27 -19.67
N ALA A 115 10.75 5.02 -20.12
CA ALA A 115 10.24 3.88 -19.35
C ALA A 115 11.26 3.25 -18.39
N VAL A 116 10.81 2.83 -17.20
CA VAL A 116 11.46 1.78 -16.39
C VAL A 116 10.37 0.91 -15.71
N GLY A 117 10.37 -0.38 -16.02
CA GLY A 117 9.35 -1.35 -15.59
C GLY A 117 9.38 -1.72 -14.10
N GLY A 118 8.20 -1.78 -13.48
CA GLY A 118 7.99 -2.18 -12.09
C GLY A 118 7.18 -3.48 -11.97
N LYS A 119 7.64 -4.41 -11.10
CA LYS A 119 7.10 -5.78 -10.96
C LYS A 119 5.82 -5.82 -10.12
N HIS A 120 4.78 -6.41 -10.72
CA HIS A 120 3.38 -6.45 -10.28
C HIS A 120 3.07 -7.29 -9.04
N PHE A 121 2.07 -6.90 -8.23
CA PHE A 121 1.61 -7.62 -7.03
C PHE A 121 0.40 -8.53 -7.30
N ARG A 122 0.39 -9.72 -6.66
CA ARG A 122 -0.78 -10.59 -6.51
C ARG A 122 -0.89 -11.01 -5.04
N PHE A 123 -2.08 -10.95 -4.48
CA PHE A 123 -2.44 -11.48 -3.16
C PHE A 123 -3.70 -12.38 -3.25
N TRP A 124 -4.09 -12.96 -2.11
CA TRP A 124 -5.02 -14.08 -1.93
C TRP A 124 -6.52 -13.79 -2.07
N LYS A 125 -7.28 -14.79 -2.54
CA LYS A 125 -8.75 -14.82 -2.61
C LYS A 125 -9.27 -15.72 -1.49
N GLN A 126 -9.95 -15.16 -0.49
CA GLN A 126 -10.68 -15.93 0.52
C GLN A 126 -11.97 -16.46 -0.11
N LYS A 127 -12.10 -17.79 -0.21
CA LYS A 127 -13.36 -18.42 -0.62
C LYS A 127 -14.29 -18.44 0.60
N ASN A 128 -15.28 -17.57 0.62
CA ASN A 128 -16.42 -17.72 1.53
C ASN A 128 -17.31 -18.84 0.97
N LYS A 129 -17.39 -19.96 1.70
CA LYS A 129 -18.44 -20.96 1.51
C LYS A 129 -19.76 -20.32 1.91
N THR A 130 -20.72 -20.33 0.99
CA THR A 130 -22.12 -20.07 1.29
C THR A 130 -22.78 -21.32 1.89
N ASP A 131 -23.95 -21.06 2.46
CA ASP A 131 -25.04 -21.98 2.81
C ASP A 131 -25.08 -22.36 4.30
N PRO A 132 -26.29 -22.43 4.87
CA PRO A 132 -27.35 -23.33 4.43
C PRO A 132 -28.48 -22.70 3.59
#